data_AF-A0A0G1SW74-F1
#
_entry.id   AF-A0A0G1SW74-F1
#
_cell.length_a   1.000
_cell.length_b   1.000
_cell.length_c   1.000
_cell.angle_alpha   90.00
_cell.angle_beta   90.00
_cell.angle_gamma   90.00
#
_symmetry.space_group_name_H-M   'P 1'
#
loop_
_entity.id
_entity.type
_entity.pdbx_description
1 polymer ?
#
loop_
_entity_poly.entity_id
_entity_poly.type
_entity_poly.pdbx_seq_one_letter_code
_entity_poly.pdbx_strand_id
1 'polypeptide(L)'
;MSRCAAVKSRYVSVREFTQKDGEIRKNFLELAQFILENKSPIAVATHDPLIIREIVDLAKKGDDIGRLIEFQMLLGKRTRLLRKLAKEGHQTRIYIPYGKHWLRYAFRRLKEGKLLKLLFS
;
A
#
# COMPACT_ATOMS: atom_id res chain seq x y z
N MET A 1 0.65 -19.76 9.35
CA MET A 1 -0.52 -18.94 9.04
C MET A 1 -0.26 -18.11 7.80
N SER A 2 -1.17 -18.15 6.83
CA SER A 2 -1.06 -17.38 5.58
C SER A 2 -1.39 -15.91 5.83
N ARG A 3 -0.64 -14.98 5.22
CA ARG A 3 -0.82 -13.52 5.36
C ARG A 3 -1.53 -12.96 4.13
N CYS A 4 -2.56 -12.14 4.33
CA CYS A 4 -3.30 -11.49 3.24
C CYS A 4 -2.69 -10.11 2.92
N ALA A 5 -2.58 -9.75 1.64
CA ALA A 5 -2.13 -8.43 1.20
C ALA A 5 -3.31 -7.60 0.71
N ALA A 6 -3.57 -6.47 1.37
CA ALA A 6 -4.58 -5.51 0.96
C ALA A 6 -3.95 -4.47 0.02
N VAL A 7 -4.51 -4.36 -1.19
CA VAL A 7 -4.03 -3.46 -2.24
C VAL A 7 -5.19 -2.69 -2.86
N LYS A 8 -4.94 -1.44 -3.26
CA LYS A 8 -5.84 -0.76 -4.22
C LYS A 8 -5.53 -1.30 -5.62
N SER A 9 -6.58 -1.64 -6.38
CA SER A 9 -6.41 -2.09 -7.77
C SER A 9 -5.69 -1.01 -8.62
N ARG A 10 -4.85 -1.47 -9.54
CA ARG A 10 -4.10 -0.65 -10.51
C ARG A 10 -4.62 -0.82 -11.94
N TYR A 11 -5.64 -1.66 -12.13
CA TYR A 11 -6.21 -1.95 -13.45
C TYR A 11 -7.29 -0.95 -13.81
N VAL A 12 -7.38 -0.63 -15.11
CA VAL A 12 -8.53 0.08 -15.66
C VAL A 12 -9.66 -0.95 -15.75
N SER A 13 -10.67 -0.79 -14.91
CA SER A 13 -11.89 -1.60 -14.90
C SER A 13 -13.01 -0.93 -15.69
N VAL A 14 -14.02 -1.71 -16.09
CA VAL A 14 -15.29 -1.15 -16.59
C VAL A 14 -16.00 -0.37 -15.48
N ARG A 15 -16.82 0.62 -15.86
CA ARG A 15 -17.45 1.56 -14.91
C ARG A 15 -18.23 0.85 -13.79
N GLU A 16 -18.90 -0.26 -14.10
CA GLU A 16 -19.67 -1.07 -13.16
C GLU A 16 -18.84 -1.60 -11.97
N PHE A 17 -17.54 -1.86 -12.17
CA PHE A 17 -16.64 -2.33 -11.12
C PHE A 17 -15.69 -1.24 -10.60
N THR A 18 -15.95 0.03 -10.94
CA THR A 18 -15.05 1.15 -10.59
C THR A 18 -15.67 1.99 -9.49
N GLN A 19 -14.90 2.21 -8.42
CA GLN A 19 -15.31 3.01 -7.26
C GLN A 19 -14.64 4.39 -7.29
N LYS A 20 -15.25 5.39 -6.64
CA LYS A 20 -14.63 6.72 -6.46
C LYS A 20 -13.50 6.64 -5.43
N ASP A 21 -12.53 7.56 -5.50
CA ASP A 21 -11.36 7.56 -4.61
C ASP A 21 -11.71 7.54 -3.10
N GLY A 22 -12.78 8.26 -2.71
CA GLY A 22 -13.29 8.25 -1.34
C GLY A 22 -13.86 6.90 -0.91
N GLU A 23 -14.62 6.26 -1.79
CA GLU A 23 -15.20 4.92 -1.57
C GLU A 23 -14.09 3.86 -1.49
N ILE A 24 -13.10 3.92 -2.39
CA ILE A 24 -11.95 3.01 -2.35
C ILE A 24 -11.20 3.14 -1.02
N ARG A 25 -11.02 4.37 -0.51
CA ARG A 25 -10.37 4.58 0.79
C ARG A 25 -11.18 3.98 1.93
N LYS A 26 -12.49 4.26 1.97
CA LYS A 26 -13.41 3.74 2.97
C LYS A 26 -13.38 2.21 2.99
N ASN A 27 -13.59 1.58 1.84
CA ASN A 27 -13.61 0.12 1.71
C ASN A 27 -12.27 -0.52 2.09
N PHE A 28 -11.14 0.12 1.76
CA PHE A 28 -9.82 -0.37 2.17
C PHE A 28 -9.70 -0.41 3.70
N LEU A 29 -10.16 0.64 4.39
CA LEU A 29 -10.09 0.72 5.85
C LEU A 29 -11.06 -0.27 6.51
N GLU A 30 -12.27 -0.41 5.99
CA GLU A 30 -13.26 -1.39 6.46
C GLU A 30 -12.72 -2.82 6.34
N LEU A 31 -12.11 -3.17 5.20
CA LEU A 31 -11.47 -4.47 5.01
C LEU A 31 -10.28 -4.68 5.95
N ALA A 32 -9.44 -3.65 6.13
CA ALA A 32 -8.30 -3.75 7.04
C ALA A 32 -8.75 -3.96 8.49
N GLN A 33 -9.78 -3.23 8.91
CA GLN A 33 -10.36 -3.38 10.23
C GLN A 33 -10.96 -4.78 10.42
N PHE A 34 -11.75 -5.26 9.46
CA PHE A 34 -12.31 -6.61 9.50
C PHE A 34 -11.23 -7.70 9.63
N ILE A 35 -10.13 -7.60 8.88
CA ILE A 35 -9.02 -8.57 8.96
C ILE A 35 -8.36 -8.56 10.34
N LEU A 36 -8.16 -7.37 10.91
CA LEU A 36 -7.52 -7.19 12.22
C LEU A 36 -8.42 -7.65 13.38
N GLU A 37 -9.72 -7.38 13.31
CA GLU A 37 -10.71 -7.87 14.29
C GLU A 37 -10.74 -9.41 14.34
N ASN A 38 -10.52 -10.06 13.19
CA ASN A 38 -10.36 -11.51 13.09
C ASN A 38 -8.93 -12.01 13.39
N LYS A 39 -8.09 -11.17 14.03
CA LYS A 39 -6.70 -11.49 14.45
C LYS A 39 -5.82 -12.05 13.34
N SER A 40 -6.07 -11.63 12.10
CA SER A 40 -5.35 -12.12 10.93
C SER A 40 -4.28 -11.11 10.47
N PRO A 41 -3.06 -11.55 10.11
CA PRO A 41 -2.02 -10.65 9.61
C PRO A 41 -2.39 -10.00 8.27
N ILE A 42 -2.12 -8.70 8.15
CA ILE A 42 -2.38 -7.89 6.96
C ILE A 42 -1.11 -7.21 6.45
N ALA A 43 -0.88 -7.30 5.14
CA ALA A 43 0.08 -6.48 4.43
C ALA A 43 -0.62 -5.28 3.77
N VAL A 44 -0.34 -4.08 4.26
CA VAL A 44 -0.92 -2.81 3.78
C VAL A 44 -0.01 -2.24 2.69
N ALA A 45 -0.30 -2.58 1.43
CA ALA A 45 0.51 -2.16 0.28
C ALA A 45 -0.08 -0.91 -0.41
N THR A 46 0.16 0.25 0.19
CA THR A 46 -0.36 1.54 -0.30
C THR A 46 0.64 2.68 -0.12
N HIS A 47 0.48 3.73 -0.94
CA HIS A 47 1.20 5.00 -0.79
C HIS A 47 0.30 6.14 -0.31
N ASP A 48 -0.99 5.87 -0.07
CA ASP A 48 -1.96 6.88 0.38
C ASP A 48 -1.66 7.27 1.85
N PRO A 49 -1.26 8.53 2.15
CA PRO A 49 -0.92 8.96 3.51
C PRO A 49 -2.09 8.83 4.47
N LEU A 50 -3.32 9.04 3.98
CA LEU A 50 -4.50 9.01 4.83
C LEU A 50 -4.75 7.58 5.32
N ILE A 51 -4.67 6.59 4.42
CA ILE A 51 -4.78 5.18 4.82
C ILE A 51 -3.67 4.80 5.79
N ILE A 52 -2.43 5.19 5.49
CA ILE A 52 -1.30 4.85 6.37
C ILE A 52 -1.51 5.43 7.76
N ARG A 53 -1.97 6.68 7.86
CA ARG A 53 -2.26 7.34 9.14
C ARG A 53 -3.34 6.59 9.93
N GLU A 54 -4.47 6.30 9.31
CA GLU A 54 -5.58 5.58 9.97
C GLU A 54 -5.14 4.18 10.44
N ILE A 55 -4.37 3.45 9.64
CA ILE A 55 -3.84 2.13 10.02
C ILE A 55 -2.83 2.23 11.16
N VAL A 56 -1.98 3.26 11.18
CA VAL A 56 -1.07 3.52 12.31
C VAL A 56 -1.87 3.82 13.58
N ASP A 57 -2.94 4.60 13.47
CA ASP A 57 -3.81 4.90 14.61
C ASP A 57 -4.57 3.66 15.11
N LEU A 58 -4.93 2.73 14.21
CA LEU A 58 -5.43 1.40 14.58
C LEU A 58 -4.36 0.56 15.31
N ALA A 59 -3.11 0.59 14.85
CA ALA A 59 -2.01 -0.14 15.48
C ALA A 59 -1.73 0.32 16.92
N LYS A 60 -2.02 1.58 17.25
CA LYS A 60 -1.86 2.14 18.61
C LYS A 60 -2.92 1.65 19.61
N LYS A 61 -4.00 1.01 19.14
CA LYS A 61 -5.05 0.48 20.03
C LYS A 61 -4.58 -0.73 20.84
N GLY A 62 -3.53 -1.42 20.40
CA GLY A 62 -2.93 -2.55 21.11
C GLY A 62 -1.71 -3.12 20.38
N ASP A 63 -0.69 -3.55 21.14
CA ASP A 63 0.55 -4.11 20.61
C ASP A 63 0.33 -5.41 19.81
N ASP A 64 -0.70 -6.18 20.18
CA ASP A 64 -1.12 -7.38 19.48
C ASP A 64 -1.63 -7.07 18.07
N ILE A 65 -2.42 -6.00 17.92
CA ILE A 65 -2.89 -5.49 16.62
C ILE A 65 -1.71 -4.97 15.80
N GLY A 66 -0.82 -4.19 16.41
CA GLY A 66 0.35 -3.63 15.73
C GLY A 66 1.26 -4.69 15.09
N ARG A 67 1.43 -5.85 15.73
CA ARG A 67 2.24 -6.97 15.21
C ARG A 67 1.63 -7.68 14.00
N LEU A 68 0.32 -7.53 13.78
CA LEU A 68 -0.38 -8.10 12.64
C LEU A 68 -0.24 -7.24 11.37
N ILE A 69 0.24 -6.01 11.49
CA ILE A 69 0.31 -5.04 10.38
C ILE A 69 1.72 -4.98 9.80
N GLU A 70 1.83 -5.19 8.49
CA GLU A 70 3.06 -4.93 7.72
C GLU A 70 2.80 -3.84 6.65
N PHE A 71 3.56 -2.76 6.67
CA PHE A 71 3.47 -1.73 5.64
C PHE A 71 4.36 -2.07 4.45
N GLN A 72 3.79 -2.08 3.25
CA GLN A 72 4.52 -2.39 2.03
C GLN A 72 4.52 -1.23 1.04
N MET A 73 5.69 -0.91 0.50
CA MET A 73 5.82 0.11 -0.54
C MET A 73 6.75 -0.34 -1.66
N LEU A 74 6.52 0.18 -2.86
CA LEU A 74 7.44 0.07 -3.98
C LEU A 74 8.73 0.85 -3.72
N LEU A 75 9.85 0.31 -4.21
CA LEU A 75 11.12 1.02 -4.26
C LEU A 75 10.96 2.41 -4.91
N GLY A 76 11.52 3.43 -4.29
CA GLY A 76 11.49 4.82 -4.77
C GLY A 76 10.17 5.58 -4.49
N LYS A 77 9.13 4.94 -3.94
CA LYS A 77 7.88 5.61 -3.57
C LYS A 77 7.78 5.74 -2.05
N ARG A 78 7.74 7.00 -1.57
CA ARG A 78 7.58 7.35 -0.14
C ARG A 78 8.54 6.63 0.82
N THR A 79 9.76 6.37 0.37
CA THR A 79 10.79 5.65 1.16
C THR A 79 11.10 6.33 2.50
N ARG A 80 10.99 7.67 2.58
CA ARG A 80 11.14 8.40 3.85
C ARG A 80 10.05 8.03 4.87
N LEU A 81 8.80 7.90 4.43
CA LEU A 81 7.68 7.49 5.28
C LEU A 81 7.86 6.05 5.75
N LEU A 82 8.25 5.14 4.85
CA LEU A 82 8.50 3.75 5.23
C LEU A 82 9.63 3.61 6.26
N ARG A 83 10.72 4.37 6.09
CA ARG A 83 11.80 4.42 7.10
C ARG A 83 11.32 4.99 8.44
N LYS A 84 10.45 6.00 8.42
CA LYS A 84 9.84 6.55 9.64
C LYS A 84 9.04 5.46 10.37
N LEU A 85 8.16 4.75 9.66
CA LEU A 85 7.37 3.64 10.21
C LEU A 85 8.26 2.54 10.80
N ALA A 86 9.35 2.20 10.12
CA ALA A 86 10.32 1.22 10.63
C ALA A 86 11.00 1.69 11.94
N LYS A 87 11.36 2.97 12.05
CA LYS A 87 11.91 3.56 13.28
C LYS A 87 10.90 3.60 14.42
N GLU A 88 9.61 3.70 14.09
CA GLU A 88 8.50 3.66 15.04
C GLU A 88 8.14 2.23 15.48
N GLY A 89 8.87 1.21 15.00
CA GLY A 89 8.69 -0.19 15.41
C GLY A 89 7.70 -0.99 14.56
N HIS A 90 7.15 -0.41 13.48
CA HIS A 90 6.26 -1.14 12.58
C HIS A 90 7.01 -2.09 11.64
N GLN A 91 6.40 -3.23 11.30
CA GLN A 91 6.92 -4.09 10.25
C GLN A 91 6.80 -3.38 8.90
N THR A 92 7.89 -3.36 8.13
CA THR A 92 7.93 -2.70 6.83
C THR A 92 8.61 -3.58 5.78
N ARG A 93 8.16 -3.49 4.53
CA ARG A 93 8.74 -4.22 3.40
C ARG A 93 8.79 -3.33 2.16
N ILE A 94 9.89 -3.44 1.41
CA ILE A 94 10.06 -2.78 0.12
C ILE A 94 9.91 -3.81 -0.99
N TYR A 95 9.04 -3.53 -1.96
CA TYR A 95 8.94 -4.28 -3.20
C TYR A 95 10.03 -3.79 -4.18
N ILE A 96 10.97 -4.69 -4.49
CA ILE A 96 12.11 -4.43 -5.37
C ILE A 96 11.94 -5.28 -6.64
N PRO A 97 11.64 -4.67 -7.81
CA PRO A 97 11.67 -5.37 -9.08
C PRO A 97 13.13 -5.63 -9.50
N TYR A 98 13.44 -6.84 -9.98
CA TYR A 98 14.78 -7.23 -10.46
C TYR A 98 14.69 -8.12 -11.71
N GLY A 99 15.81 -8.36 -12.39
CA GLY A 99 15.92 -9.24 -13.56
C GLY A 99 16.09 -8.52 -14.90
N LYS A 100 16.30 -9.28 -15.98
CA LYS A 100 16.69 -8.75 -17.32
C LYS A 100 15.69 -7.75 -17.92
N HIS A 101 14.41 -7.85 -17.57
CA HIS A 101 13.34 -6.99 -18.09
C HIS A 101 12.94 -5.83 -17.16
N TRP A 102 13.79 -5.49 -16.18
CA TRP A 102 13.51 -4.41 -15.22
C TRP A 102 13.18 -3.08 -15.91
N LEU A 103 13.80 -2.79 -17.05
CA LEU A 103 13.59 -1.54 -17.80
C LEU A 103 12.15 -1.43 -18.32
N ARG A 104 11.59 -2.51 -18.88
CA ARG A 104 10.19 -2.55 -19.34
C ARG A 104 9.21 -2.34 -18.18
N TYR A 105 9.49 -2.95 -17.03
CA TYR A 105 8.71 -2.73 -15.81
C TYR A 105 8.74 -1.26 -15.38
N ALA A 106 9.94 -0.65 -15.34
CA ALA A 106 10.11 0.74 -14.96
C ALA A 106 9.35 1.69 -15.91
N PHE A 107 9.44 1.48 -17.23
CA PHE A 107 8.69 2.27 -18.22
C PHE A 107 7.17 2.19 -18.02
N ARG A 108 6.62 0.99 -17.78
CA ARG A 108 5.18 0.83 -17.47
C ARG A 108 4.80 1.66 -16.24
N ARG A 109 5.61 1.61 -15.18
CA ARG A 109 5.38 2.39 -13.95
C ARG A 109 5.48 3.89 -14.16
N LEU A 110 6.39 4.36 -15.01
CA LEU A 110 6.51 5.77 -15.37
C LEU A 110 5.28 6.26 -16.14
N LYS A 111 4.76 5.46 -17.08
CA LYS A 111 3.53 5.76 -17.83
C LYS A 111 2.32 5.86 -16.92
N GLU A 112 2.15 4.89 -16.03
CA GLU A 112 1.07 4.88 -15.04
C GLU A 112 1.17 6.04 -14.04
N GLY A 113 2.39 6.42 -13.64
CA GLY A 113 2.64 7.50 -12.69
C GLY A 113 2.47 8.90 -13.25
N LYS A 114 2.05 9.05 -14.51
CA LYS A 114 2.00 10.33 -15.27
C LYS A 114 3.34 11.10 -15.33
N LEU A 115 4.44 10.52 -14.86
CA LEU A 115 5.75 11.18 -14.80
C LEU A 115 6.31 11.46 -16.20
N LEU A 116 5.94 10.64 -17.19
CA LEU A 116 6.29 10.86 -18.59
C LEU A 116 5.70 12.17 -19.17
N LYS A 117 4.61 12.72 -18.60
CA LYS A 117 4.08 14.01 -19.05
C LYS A 117 5.03 15.18 -18.77
N LEU A 118 5.95 15.05 -17.81
CA LEU A 118 6.90 16.10 -17.43
C LEU A 118 8.16 16.12 -18.30
N LEU A 119 8.46 15.05 -19.03
CA LEU A 119 9.68 14.93 -19.86
C LEU A 119 9.45 15.30 -21.33
N PHE A 120 8.19 15.46 -21.74
CA PHE A 120 7.77 15.81 -23.10
C PHE A 120 6.79 17.00 -23.10
N SER A 121 6.90 17.86 -22.09
CA SER A 121 6.18 19.14 -21.98
C SER A 121 7.15 20.30 -22.17
#